data_AF-A0A917DBQ3-F1
#
_entry.id   AF-A0A917DBQ3-F1
#
_cell.length_a   1.000
_cell.length_b   1.000
_cell.length_c   1.000
_cell.angle_alpha   90.00
_cell.angle_beta   90.00
_cell.angle_gamma   90.00
#
_symmetry.space_group_name_H-M   'P 1'
#
loop_
_entity.id
_entity.type
_entity.pdbx_description
1 polymer ?
#
loop_
_entity_poly.entity_id
_entity_poly.type
_entity_poly.pdbx_seq_one_letter_code
_entity_poly.pdbx_strand_id
1 'polypeptide(L)'
;MPQALGLLLFTIGAPIGVVNAVAIGFGATLVNAAIGIGLSYVASLLAPKPEAPKPSDGKTNIAEPTAPRVRHYGQVRAGGVIAIIEPSNGKLHKMVVTGTDEVKAIVGIYIDDIAVTLDGSGQVNEWKERGENAANRLIVKTRLGLPTETAYSELVSAFPGKWTTAHRGDNVTSALMILNTGKPEDFSKQFPSGANTTISLIYQSSIVWDPRLGAYNA
;
A
#
# COMPACT_ATOMS: atom_id res chain seq x y z
N MET A 1 56.68 -22.19 20.45
CA MET A 1 55.91 -20.99 20.03
C MET A 1 54.48 -21.42 19.70
N PRO A 2 53.46 -20.58 19.95
CA PRO A 2 52.31 -20.95 20.79
C PRO A 2 51.09 -21.52 20.05
N GLN A 3 50.44 -22.41 20.79
CA GLN A 3 49.05 -22.88 20.88
C GLN A 3 48.00 -22.04 20.12
N ALA A 4 47.30 -22.65 19.16
CA ALA A 4 46.17 -22.05 18.46
C ALA A 4 44.85 -22.43 19.14
N LEU A 5 44.20 -21.44 19.74
CA LEU A 5 42.88 -21.49 20.35
C LEU A 5 41.80 -21.87 19.33
N GLY A 6 40.85 -22.70 19.76
CA GLY A 6 39.62 -22.98 19.04
C GLY A 6 38.63 -21.81 19.13
N LEU A 7 37.87 -21.60 18.05
CA LEU A 7 36.73 -20.70 18.01
C LEU A 7 35.53 -21.43 17.41
N LEU A 8 34.61 -21.87 18.27
CA LEU A 8 33.28 -22.37 17.91
C LEU A 8 32.33 -21.17 17.81
N LEU A 9 31.92 -20.79 16.60
CA LEU A 9 30.89 -19.78 16.39
C LEU A 9 29.52 -20.45 16.33
N PHE A 10 28.80 -20.43 17.45
CA PHE A 10 27.35 -20.61 17.47
C PHE A 10 26.70 -19.22 17.33
N THR A 11 26.06 -18.97 16.20
CA THR A 11 25.18 -17.80 16.04
C THR A 11 23.73 -18.24 16.27
N ILE A 12 23.18 -17.74 17.37
CA ILE A 12 21.78 -17.81 17.79
C ILE A 12 20.86 -17.26 16.69
N GLY A 13 19.76 -17.97 16.38
CA GLY A 13 18.60 -17.35 15.73
C GLY A 13 18.09 -17.93 14.39
N ALA A 14 18.36 -19.20 14.06
CA ALA A 14 17.68 -19.87 12.95
C ALA A 14 16.81 -21.04 13.46
N PRO A 15 15.55 -21.19 13.00
CA PRO A 15 14.68 -22.28 13.42
C PRO A 15 15.27 -23.63 13.04
N ILE A 16 15.19 -24.54 14.02
CA ILE A 16 15.63 -25.93 14.05
C ILE A 16 15.35 -26.66 12.73
N GLY A 17 16.40 -27.17 12.08
CA GLY A 17 16.21 -28.02 10.90
C GLY A 17 17.43 -28.41 10.07
N VAL A 18 18.64 -27.90 10.33
CA VAL A 18 19.84 -28.33 9.58
C VAL A 18 21.00 -28.59 10.53
N VAL A 19 21.24 -29.87 10.82
CA VAL A 19 22.48 -30.34 11.47
C VAL A 19 23.58 -30.31 10.42
N ASN A 20 24.41 -29.26 10.41
CA ASN A 20 25.63 -29.23 9.62
C ASN A 20 26.73 -30.03 10.32
N ALA A 21 26.79 -31.33 10.05
CA ALA A 21 27.95 -32.16 10.39
C ALA A 21 29.01 -32.03 9.28
N VAL A 22 29.89 -31.05 9.39
CA VAL A 22 31.10 -30.96 8.56
C VAL A 22 32.23 -31.71 9.28
N ALA A 23 32.43 -32.97 8.94
CA ALA A 23 33.60 -33.74 9.33
C ALA A 23 34.68 -33.61 8.25
N ILE A 24 35.69 -32.77 8.47
CA ILE A 24 36.88 -32.70 7.61
C ILE A 24 37.81 -33.84 8.04
N GLY A 25 37.65 -34.99 7.39
CA GLY A 25 38.62 -36.09 7.39
C GLY A 25 39.12 -36.30 5.96
N PHE A 26 40.41 -36.10 5.74
CA PHE A 26 41.08 -36.42 4.47
C PHE A 26 40.90 -37.92 4.18
N GLY A 27 40.08 -38.30 3.18
CA GLY A 27 40.06 -39.68 2.69
C GLY A 27 38.80 -40.29 2.06
N ALA A 28 37.67 -39.59 1.85
CA ALA A 28 36.50 -40.20 1.18
C ALA A 28 35.66 -39.18 0.37
N THR A 29 36.01 -39.00 -0.91
CA THR A 29 35.57 -37.86 -1.73
C THR A 29 34.43 -38.10 -2.73
N LEU A 30 33.70 -39.22 -2.77
CA LEU A 30 32.81 -39.48 -3.94
C LEU A 30 31.42 -40.11 -3.71
N VAL A 31 30.91 -40.20 -2.46
CA VAL A 31 29.57 -40.81 -2.22
C VAL A 31 28.53 -39.86 -1.61
N ASN A 32 28.92 -38.79 -0.92
CA ASN A 32 27.95 -37.91 -0.22
C ASN A 32 27.45 -36.70 -1.02
N ALA A 33 27.97 -36.45 -2.24
CA ALA A 33 27.52 -35.33 -3.07
C ALA A 33 26.17 -35.59 -3.79
N ALA A 34 25.76 -36.85 -3.94
CA ALA A 34 24.54 -37.21 -4.65
C ALA A 34 23.25 -37.05 -3.81
N ILE A 35 23.36 -37.04 -2.47
CA ILE A 35 22.18 -37.01 -1.58
C ILE A 35 21.77 -35.56 -1.25
N GLY A 36 22.71 -34.60 -1.24
CA GLY A 36 22.43 -33.20 -0.89
C GLY A 36 21.67 -32.39 -1.96
N ILE A 37 21.90 -32.70 -3.24
CA ILE A 37 21.26 -31.96 -4.35
C ILE A 37 19.81 -32.44 -4.57
N GLY A 38 19.54 -33.74 -4.39
CA GLY A 38 18.21 -34.32 -4.55
C GLY A 38 17.19 -33.85 -3.50
N LEU A 39 17.61 -33.75 -2.24
CA LEU A 39 16.72 -33.32 -1.14
C LEU A 39 16.35 -31.83 -1.23
N SER A 40 17.25 -30.99 -1.74
CA SER A 40 16.99 -29.54 -1.92
C SER A 40 15.94 -29.27 -2.99
N TYR A 41 15.96 -30.05 -4.09
CA TYR A 41 14.97 -29.96 -5.16
C TYR A 41 13.59 -30.46 -4.72
N VAL A 42 13.54 -31.60 -4.01
CA VAL A 42 12.30 -32.12 -3.44
C VAL A 42 11.72 -31.16 -2.39
N ALA A 43 12.55 -30.56 -1.53
CA ALA A 43 12.11 -29.54 -0.57
C ALA A 43 11.57 -28.28 -1.27
N SER A 44 12.11 -27.87 -2.42
CA SER A 44 11.57 -26.74 -3.20
C SER A 44 10.25 -27.05 -3.91
N LEU A 45 9.98 -28.33 -4.19
CA LEU A 45 8.72 -28.80 -4.76
C LEU A 45 7.64 -29.01 -3.69
N LEU A 46 8.02 -29.33 -2.45
CA LEU A 46 7.12 -29.40 -1.29
C LEU A 46 7.02 -28.06 -0.53
N ALA A 47 7.89 -27.09 -0.80
CA ALA A 47 7.77 -25.76 -0.23
C ALA A 47 6.48 -25.13 -0.74
N PRO A 48 5.57 -24.69 0.14
CA PRO A 48 4.37 -23.99 -0.28
C PRO A 48 4.80 -22.79 -1.10
N LYS A 49 4.49 -22.84 -2.40
CA LYS A 49 4.75 -21.76 -3.32
C LYS A 49 4.13 -20.50 -2.72
N PRO A 50 4.90 -19.41 -2.50
CA PRO A 50 4.34 -18.18 -1.99
C PRO A 50 3.13 -17.83 -2.84
N GLU A 51 1.95 -17.78 -2.24
CA GLU A 51 0.74 -17.42 -2.97
C GLU A 51 0.99 -16.03 -3.55
N ALA A 52 1.01 -15.96 -4.89
CA ALA A 52 1.10 -14.68 -5.55
C ALA A 52 -0.08 -13.83 -5.04
N PRO A 53 0.16 -12.58 -4.59
CA PRO A 53 -0.90 -11.71 -4.09
C PRO A 53 -2.03 -11.69 -5.11
N LYS A 54 -3.26 -11.93 -4.66
CA LYS A 54 -4.39 -11.93 -5.58
C LYS A 54 -4.57 -10.48 -6.07
N PRO A 55 -4.97 -10.24 -7.34
CA PRO A 55 -5.23 -8.89 -7.83
C PRO A 55 -6.27 -8.09 -7.03
N SER A 56 -7.07 -8.75 -6.19
CA SER A 56 -7.97 -8.13 -5.20
C SER A 56 -7.23 -7.43 -4.06
N ASP A 57 -6.08 -7.93 -3.65
CA ASP A 57 -5.43 -7.55 -2.39
C ASP A 57 -4.82 -6.14 -2.48
N GLY A 58 -4.52 -5.66 -3.70
CA GLY A 58 -4.06 -4.30 -3.93
C GLY A 58 -5.15 -3.23 -3.89
N LYS A 59 -6.43 -3.60 -3.79
CA LYS A 59 -7.57 -2.67 -3.87
C LYS A 59 -8.11 -2.26 -2.50
N THR A 60 -7.70 -2.92 -1.43
CA THR A 60 -8.17 -2.67 -0.07
C THR A 60 -7.38 -1.56 0.60
N ASN A 61 -7.97 -0.96 1.62
CA ASN A 61 -7.31 0.04 2.46
C ASN A 61 -6.84 -0.64 3.73
N ILE A 62 -5.53 -0.65 3.98
CA ILE A 62 -4.94 -1.30 5.14
C ILE A 62 -4.52 -0.28 6.20
N ALA A 63 -4.72 -0.59 7.48
CA ALA A 63 -4.25 0.23 8.59
C ALA A 63 -2.98 -0.40 9.17
N GLU A 64 -1.82 0.06 8.71
CA GLU A 64 -0.53 -0.44 9.17
C GLU A 64 0.45 0.73 9.36
N PRO A 65 0.99 0.94 10.58
CA PRO A 65 1.83 2.10 10.87
C PRO A 65 3.23 2.01 10.24
N THR A 66 3.69 0.80 9.92
CA THR A 66 5.02 0.52 9.36
C THR A 66 4.95 -0.06 7.95
N ALA A 67 3.89 0.25 7.21
CA ALA A 67 3.71 -0.24 5.86
C ALA A 67 4.87 0.22 4.95
N PRO A 68 5.37 -0.67 4.06
CA PRO A 68 6.40 -0.30 3.11
C PRO A 68 5.86 0.73 2.10
N ARG A 69 6.73 1.64 1.64
CA ARG A 69 6.40 2.52 0.52
C ARG A 69 6.44 1.72 -0.77
N VAL A 70 5.32 1.72 -1.48
CA VAL A 70 5.19 1.01 -2.77
C VAL A 70 5.26 2.02 -3.90
N ARG A 71 6.20 1.79 -4.83
CA ARG A 71 6.27 2.49 -6.11
C ARG A 71 5.60 1.64 -7.17
N HIS A 72 4.71 2.25 -7.94
CA HIS A 72 4.02 1.59 -9.04
C HIS A 72 4.60 2.04 -10.38
N TYR A 73 4.41 1.24 -11.42
CA TYR A 73 4.87 1.57 -12.77
C TYR A 73 3.74 1.32 -13.77
N GLY A 74 3.53 2.26 -14.69
CA GLY A 74 2.44 2.18 -15.66
C GLY A 74 1.08 2.51 -15.03
N GLN A 75 0.00 2.00 -15.61
CA GLN A 75 -1.35 2.26 -15.12
C GLN A 75 -1.78 1.17 -14.12
N VAL A 76 -2.03 1.57 -12.88
CA VAL A 76 -2.39 0.65 -11.79
C VAL A 76 -3.64 1.12 -11.07
N ARG A 77 -4.34 0.19 -10.41
CA ARG A 77 -5.36 0.49 -9.41
C ARG A 77 -4.85 0.11 -8.03
N ALA A 78 -4.80 1.06 -7.09
CA ALA A 78 -4.29 0.82 -5.73
C ALA A 78 -5.20 1.40 -4.63
N GLY A 79 -5.42 0.64 -3.57
CA GLY A 79 -6.21 0.98 -2.37
C GLY A 79 -5.38 1.47 -1.18
N GLY A 80 -4.08 1.17 -1.14
CA GLY A 80 -3.12 1.86 -0.28
C GLY A 80 -3.28 1.68 1.23
N VAL A 81 -2.54 2.51 1.97
CA VAL A 81 -2.45 2.49 3.44
C VAL A 81 -3.22 3.68 4.01
N ILE A 82 -3.98 3.47 5.08
CA ILE A 82 -4.71 4.52 5.79
C ILE A 82 -3.72 5.32 6.62
N ALA A 83 -3.58 6.62 6.31
CA ALA A 83 -2.72 7.54 7.02
C ALA A 83 -3.45 8.26 8.18
N ILE A 84 -4.74 8.53 8.02
CA ILE A 84 -5.60 9.04 9.10
C ILE A 84 -7.03 8.54 8.87
N ILE A 85 -7.73 8.23 9.96
CA ILE A 85 -9.17 7.98 9.96
C ILE A 85 -9.76 8.55 11.24
N GLU A 86 -10.36 9.74 11.16
CA GLU A 86 -10.80 10.47 12.35
C GLU A 86 -12.13 11.19 12.10
N PRO A 87 -13.09 11.11 13.04
CA PRO A 87 -14.32 11.88 12.98
C PRO A 87 -14.11 13.32 13.47
N SER A 88 -14.77 14.28 12.83
CA SER A 88 -14.83 15.68 13.26
C SER A 88 -16.13 16.31 12.76
N ASN A 89 -16.89 16.95 13.64
CA ASN A 89 -18.11 17.71 13.33
C ASN A 89 -19.12 16.96 12.43
N GLY A 90 -19.42 15.69 12.75
CA GLY A 90 -20.37 14.87 11.98
C GLY A 90 -19.86 14.43 10.60
N LYS A 91 -18.55 14.51 10.37
CA LYS A 91 -17.88 14.02 9.18
C LYS A 91 -16.74 13.07 9.56
N LEU A 92 -16.61 11.96 8.83
CA LEU A 92 -15.47 11.06 8.94
C LEU A 92 -14.44 11.42 7.88
N HIS A 93 -13.22 11.75 8.30
CA HIS A 93 -12.11 12.08 7.41
C HIS A 93 -11.18 10.88 7.33
N LYS A 94 -11.00 10.31 6.14
CA LYS A 94 -10.13 9.17 5.88
C LYS A 94 -9.14 9.50 4.78
N MET A 95 -7.85 9.61 5.12
CA MET A 95 -6.78 9.80 4.14
C MET A 95 -6.08 8.47 3.89
N VAL A 96 -5.82 8.20 2.62
CA VAL A 96 -5.24 6.96 2.14
C VAL A 96 -4.08 7.30 1.22
N VAL A 97 -2.94 6.67 1.46
CA VAL A 97 -1.71 6.78 0.69
C VAL A 97 -1.63 5.59 -0.26
N THR A 98 -1.72 5.83 -1.56
CA THR A 98 -1.81 4.77 -2.57
C THR A 98 -0.46 4.37 -3.16
N GLY A 99 0.52 5.27 -3.15
CA GLY A 99 1.84 5.03 -3.71
C GLY A 99 2.83 6.13 -3.33
N THR A 100 4.10 5.86 -3.60
CA THR A 100 5.17 6.85 -3.54
C THR A 100 5.42 7.45 -4.92
N ASP A 101 5.96 8.67 -4.91
CA ASP A 101 6.30 9.53 -6.06
C ASP A 101 5.14 10.26 -6.73
N GLU A 102 5.53 11.21 -7.57
CA GLU A 102 4.62 11.95 -8.42
C GLU A 102 4.06 11.03 -9.51
N VAL A 103 2.73 10.96 -9.57
CA VAL A 103 2.01 10.27 -10.63
C VAL A 103 1.62 11.28 -11.70
N LYS A 104 1.69 10.84 -12.95
CA LYS A 104 1.39 11.69 -14.11
C LYS A 104 -0.06 12.16 -14.10
N ALA A 105 -0.99 11.24 -13.84
CA ALA A 105 -2.42 11.54 -13.81
C ALA A 105 -3.20 10.50 -13.01
N ILE A 106 -4.23 10.97 -12.30
CA ILE A 106 -5.27 10.12 -11.70
C ILE A 106 -6.40 10.01 -12.72
N VAL A 107 -6.63 8.80 -13.21
CA VAL A 107 -7.54 8.50 -14.32
C VAL A 107 -8.92 8.10 -13.82
N GLY A 108 -9.01 7.48 -12.65
CA GLY A 108 -10.27 7.00 -12.11
C GLY A 108 -10.24 6.84 -10.60
N ILE A 109 -11.41 6.94 -10.00
CA ILE A 109 -11.61 6.83 -8.56
C ILE A 109 -12.70 5.81 -8.32
N TYR A 110 -12.45 4.89 -7.40
CA TYR A 110 -13.38 3.84 -7.02
C TYR A 110 -13.64 3.89 -5.52
N ILE A 111 -14.92 3.86 -5.16
CA ILE A 111 -15.39 3.83 -3.78
C ILE A 111 -16.17 2.54 -3.60
N ASP A 112 -15.73 1.65 -2.70
CA ASP A 112 -16.31 0.31 -2.53
C ASP A 112 -16.50 -0.43 -3.87
N ASP A 113 -15.43 -0.44 -4.69
CA ASP A 113 -15.40 -1.02 -6.03
C ASP A 113 -16.33 -0.40 -7.09
N ILE A 114 -17.01 0.70 -6.77
CA ILE A 114 -17.86 1.43 -7.71
C ILE A 114 -17.10 2.63 -8.25
N ALA A 115 -17.04 2.76 -9.58
CA ALA A 115 -16.41 3.91 -10.23
C ALA A 115 -17.24 5.17 -9.98
N VAL A 116 -16.59 6.25 -9.56
CA VAL A 116 -17.23 7.54 -9.32
C VAL A 116 -16.54 8.64 -10.13
N THR A 117 -17.33 9.62 -10.57
CA THR A 117 -16.80 10.85 -11.18
C THR A 117 -16.98 12.01 -10.21
N LEU A 118 -15.97 12.88 -10.16
CA LEU A 118 -15.98 14.05 -9.27
C LEU A 118 -16.29 15.32 -10.05
N ASP A 119 -16.89 16.29 -9.37
CA ASP A 119 -17.00 17.67 -9.85
C ASP A 119 -15.69 18.46 -9.57
N GLY A 120 -15.67 19.74 -9.94
CA GLY A 120 -14.52 20.62 -9.65
C GLY A 120 -14.30 20.89 -8.15
N SER A 121 -15.28 20.60 -7.30
CA SER A 121 -15.21 20.75 -5.85
C SER A 121 -14.80 19.45 -5.13
N GLY A 122 -14.62 18.34 -5.85
CA GLY A 122 -14.32 17.02 -5.30
C GLY A 122 -15.56 16.29 -4.76
N GLN A 123 -16.77 16.78 -4.99
CA GLN A 123 -18.00 16.04 -4.71
C GLN A 123 -18.26 15.01 -5.80
N VAL A 124 -18.90 13.90 -5.43
CA VAL A 124 -19.33 12.91 -6.43
C VAL A 124 -20.52 13.48 -7.21
N ASN A 125 -20.51 13.39 -8.56
CA ASN A 125 -21.58 13.92 -9.39
C ASN A 125 -22.87 13.09 -9.29
N GLU A 126 -22.76 11.78 -9.50
CA GLU A 126 -23.87 10.84 -9.45
C GLU A 126 -23.39 9.54 -8.81
N TRP A 127 -24.17 8.98 -7.88
CA TRP A 127 -23.89 7.70 -7.25
C TRP A 127 -25.16 6.85 -7.11
N LYS A 128 -25.67 6.40 -8.26
CA LYS A 128 -26.98 5.75 -8.39
C LYS A 128 -27.08 4.47 -7.58
N GLU A 129 -25.97 3.74 -7.47
CA GLU A 129 -25.86 2.47 -6.73
C GLU A 129 -25.99 2.63 -5.21
N ARG A 130 -25.86 3.85 -4.68
CA ARG A 130 -26.00 4.16 -3.24
C ARG A 130 -27.26 4.96 -2.90
N GLY A 131 -28.12 5.19 -3.89
CA GLY A 131 -29.39 5.89 -3.72
C GLY A 131 -29.28 7.41 -3.78
N GLU A 132 -30.44 8.07 -3.70
CA GLU A 132 -30.54 9.53 -3.81
C GLU A 132 -29.73 10.24 -2.73
N ASN A 133 -29.11 11.37 -3.09
CA ASN A 133 -28.30 12.23 -2.21
C ASN A 133 -27.02 11.61 -1.62
N ALA A 134 -26.68 10.35 -1.94
CA ALA A 134 -25.42 9.73 -1.49
C ALA A 134 -24.20 10.49 -2.02
N ALA A 135 -24.29 10.97 -3.27
CA ALA A 135 -23.24 11.73 -3.95
C ALA A 135 -22.91 13.04 -3.20
N ASN A 136 -23.92 13.73 -2.65
CA ASN A 136 -23.78 14.98 -1.88
C ASN A 136 -23.14 14.78 -0.49
N ARG A 137 -22.99 13.53 -0.04
CA ARG A 137 -22.46 13.19 1.29
C ARG A 137 -21.04 12.65 1.24
N LEU A 138 -20.45 12.55 0.05
CA LEU A 138 -19.09 12.11 -0.16
C LEU A 138 -18.28 13.21 -0.85
N ILE A 139 -17.18 13.62 -0.22
CA ILE A 139 -16.18 14.48 -0.84
C ILE A 139 -14.90 13.67 -0.95
N VAL A 140 -14.29 13.68 -2.13
CA VAL A 140 -13.00 13.07 -2.41
C VAL A 140 -12.04 14.14 -2.92
N LYS A 141 -10.85 14.18 -2.35
CA LYS A 141 -9.76 15.07 -2.76
C LYS A 141 -8.51 14.25 -3.00
N THR A 142 -7.81 14.49 -4.09
CA THR A 142 -6.61 13.74 -4.44
C THR A 142 -5.37 14.63 -4.48
N ARG A 143 -4.20 14.01 -4.37
CA ARG A 143 -2.88 14.61 -4.54
C ARG A 143 -2.03 13.69 -5.40
N LEU A 144 -1.24 14.28 -6.30
CA LEU A 144 -0.45 13.54 -7.27
C LEU A 144 0.85 13.00 -6.66
N GLY A 145 1.30 13.54 -5.52
CA GLY A 145 2.56 13.20 -4.89
C GLY A 145 3.71 14.08 -5.37
N LEU A 146 3.48 15.38 -5.50
CA LEU A 146 4.50 16.35 -5.91
C LEU A 146 5.71 16.34 -4.96
N PRO A 147 6.92 16.74 -5.42
CA PRO A 147 8.10 16.85 -4.57
C PRO A 147 7.90 17.76 -3.35
N THR A 148 7.07 18.80 -3.50
CA THR A 148 6.51 19.58 -2.40
C THR A 148 5.01 19.61 -2.61
N GLU A 149 4.31 18.78 -1.84
CA GLU A 149 2.87 18.60 -2.01
C GLU A 149 2.11 19.66 -1.21
N THR A 150 0.81 19.79 -1.45
CA THR A 150 -0.04 20.69 -0.64
C THR A 150 -0.86 19.91 0.37
N ALA A 151 -0.78 20.27 1.65
CA ALA A 151 -1.61 19.69 2.70
C ALA A 151 -3.12 19.81 2.34
N TYR A 152 -3.92 18.83 2.76
CA TYR A 152 -5.36 18.92 2.60
C TYR A 152 -5.92 20.00 3.53
N SER A 153 -6.44 21.08 2.95
CA SER A 153 -7.09 22.19 3.67
C SER A 153 -8.21 21.72 4.59
N GLU A 154 -8.93 20.68 4.16
CA GLU A 154 -10.04 20.07 4.87
C GLU A 154 -9.56 19.39 6.16
N LEU A 155 -8.41 18.72 6.14
CA LEU A 155 -7.80 18.14 7.34
C LEU A 155 -7.25 19.21 8.27
N VAL A 156 -6.56 20.23 7.72
CA VAL A 156 -6.05 21.36 8.51
C VAL A 156 -7.20 22.08 9.23
N SER A 157 -8.32 22.28 8.55
CA SER A 157 -9.51 22.90 9.14
C SER A 157 -10.24 22.00 10.13
N ALA A 158 -10.29 20.68 9.89
CA ALA A 158 -11.01 19.74 10.75
C ALA A 158 -10.26 19.41 12.04
N PHE A 159 -8.92 19.51 12.03
CA PHE A 159 -8.05 19.13 13.15
C PHE A 159 -7.00 20.22 13.46
N PRO A 160 -7.43 21.44 13.82
CA PRO A 160 -6.50 22.54 14.05
C PRO A 160 -5.48 22.20 15.16
N GLY A 161 -4.22 22.53 14.92
CA GLY A 161 -3.10 22.27 15.84
C GLY A 161 -2.58 20.82 15.81
N LYS A 162 -3.39 19.84 15.40
CA LYS A 162 -2.97 18.44 15.22
C LYS A 162 -2.52 18.17 13.78
N TRP A 163 -3.29 18.68 12.81
CA TRP A 163 -2.93 18.66 11.40
C TRP A 163 -2.65 20.10 10.96
N THR A 164 -1.47 20.31 10.39
CA THR A 164 -0.97 21.64 10.00
C THR A 164 -0.61 21.64 8.52
N THR A 165 -0.32 22.83 7.97
CA THR A 165 0.17 22.98 6.59
C THR A 165 1.51 22.29 6.34
N ALA A 166 2.23 21.86 7.38
CA ALA A 166 3.43 21.05 7.25
C ALA A 166 3.14 19.56 6.94
N HIS A 167 1.91 19.09 7.18
CA HIS A 167 1.48 17.72 6.91
C HIS A 167 1.05 17.55 5.45
N ARG A 168 2.03 17.71 4.55
CA ARG A 168 1.80 17.81 3.10
C ARG A 168 1.73 16.47 2.38
N GLY A 169 2.52 15.49 2.82
CA GLY A 169 2.67 14.22 2.10
C GLY A 169 3.54 14.37 0.86
N ASP A 170 4.71 14.99 0.99
CA ASP A 170 5.65 15.19 -0.12
C ASP A 170 6.08 13.85 -0.75
N ASN A 171 6.11 13.77 -2.09
CA ASN A 171 6.41 12.56 -2.86
C ASN A 171 5.49 11.37 -2.55
N VAL A 172 4.23 11.62 -2.19
CA VAL A 172 3.27 10.57 -1.86
C VAL A 172 1.94 10.85 -2.55
N THR A 173 1.49 9.92 -3.40
CA THR A 173 0.16 9.96 -3.98
C THR A 173 -0.87 9.59 -2.92
N SER A 174 -1.88 10.44 -2.73
CA SER A 174 -2.91 10.21 -1.72
C SER A 174 -4.30 10.60 -2.16
N ALA A 175 -5.29 10.00 -1.50
CA ALA A 175 -6.69 10.38 -1.57
C ALA A 175 -7.23 10.64 -0.17
N LEU A 176 -7.93 11.76 0.00
CA LEU A 176 -8.75 12.05 1.16
C LEU A 176 -10.21 11.80 0.79
N MET A 177 -10.88 11.02 1.61
CA MET A 177 -12.31 10.76 1.55
C MET A 177 -12.97 11.34 2.80
N ILE A 178 -13.99 12.17 2.62
CA ILE A 178 -14.77 12.79 3.69
C ILE A 178 -16.21 12.33 3.55
N LEU A 179 -16.68 11.56 4.53
CA LEU A 179 -18.04 11.05 4.58
C LEU A 179 -18.86 11.91 5.55
N ASN A 180 -19.97 12.47 5.10
CA ASN A 180 -20.91 13.14 5.97
C ASN A 180 -21.83 12.11 6.64
N THR A 181 -21.78 12.04 7.96
CA THR A 181 -22.50 11.02 8.74
C THR A 181 -24.01 11.27 8.75
N GLY A 182 -24.48 12.50 8.62
CA GLY A 182 -25.91 12.81 8.52
C GLY A 182 -26.79 12.10 9.57
N LYS A 183 -27.98 11.62 9.15
CA LYS A 183 -28.84 10.75 9.97
C LYS A 183 -28.35 9.30 9.91
N PRO A 184 -28.28 8.55 11.03
CA PRO A 184 -27.74 7.19 11.07
C PRO A 184 -28.41 6.20 10.10
N GLU A 185 -29.71 6.32 9.89
CA GLU A 185 -30.48 5.40 9.04
C GLU A 185 -30.11 5.56 7.57
N ASP A 186 -29.90 6.80 7.13
CA ASP A 186 -29.49 7.09 5.75
C ASP A 186 -28.01 6.75 5.54
N PHE A 187 -27.18 7.01 6.55
CA PHE A 187 -25.75 6.69 6.49
C PHE A 187 -25.52 5.19 6.30
N SER A 188 -26.24 4.35 7.05
CA SER A 188 -26.10 2.89 6.96
C SER A 188 -26.57 2.34 5.62
N LYS A 189 -27.50 3.01 4.94
CA LYS A 189 -27.97 2.65 3.59
C LYS A 189 -26.97 3.06 2.51
N GLN A 190 -26.44 4.27 2.60
CA GLN A 190 -25.54 4.84 1.59
C GLN A 190 -24.09 4.36 1.73
N PHE A 191 -23.67 4.09 2.96
CA PHE A 191 -22.34 3.60 3.32
C PHE A 191 -22.46 2.36 4.19
N PRO A 192 -22.79 1.19 3.60
CA PRO A 192 -22.97 -0.05 4.36
C PRO A 192 -21.69 -0.47 5.11
N SER A 193 -20.52 -0.13 4.57
CA SER A 193 -19.21 -0.38 5.20
C SER A 193 -18.81 0.69 6.22
N GLY A 194 -19.54 1.81 6.31
CA GLY A 194 -19.26 2.91 7.22
C GLY A 194 -17.80 3.38 7.17
N ALA A 195 -17.10 3.31 8.31
CA ALA A 195 -15.68 3.68 8.39
C ALA A 195 -14.75 2.79 7.53
N ASN A 196 -15.19 1.58 7.21
CA ASN A 196 -14.47 0.63 6.37
C ASN A 196 -14.72 0.87 4.88
N THR A 197 -15.50 1.86 4.47
CA THR A 197 -15.64 2.24 3.06
C THR A 197 -14.25 2.44 2.46
N THR A 198 -14.02 1.75 1.35
CA THR A 198 -12.73 1.66 0.68
C THR A 198 -12.63 2.71 -0.41
N ILE A 199 -11.45 3.28 -0.58
CA ILE A 199 -11.13 4.18 -1.68
C ILE A 199 -9.90 3.64 -2.38
N SER A 200 -9.99 3.52 -3.70
CA SER A 200 -8.88 3.11 -4.55
C SER A 200 -8.79 4.02 -5.77
N LEU A 201 -7.57 4.33 -6.18
CA LEU A 201 -7.29 5.21 -7.31
C LEU A 201 -6.74 4.39 -8.48
N ILE A 202 -7.18 4.72 -9.69
CA ILE A 202 -6.48 4.36 -10.93
C ILE A 202 -5.61 5.54 -11.33
N TYR A 203 -4.31 5.31 -11.47
CA TYR A 203 -3.37 6.35 -11.87
C TYR A 203 -2.25 5.82 -12.75
N GLN A 204 -1.69 6.72 -13.56
CA GLN A 204 -0.51 6.49 -14.37
C GLN A 204 0.72 6.84 -13.52
N SER A 205 1.40 5.81 -13.03
CA SER A 205 2.46 5.94 -12.04
C SER A 205 3.87 5.99 -12.66
N SER A 206 4.76 6.67 -11.92
CA SER A 206 6.19 6.85 -12.19
C SER A 206 6.49 7.52 -13.53
N ILE A 207 6.89 8.79 -13.43
CA ILE A 207 7.51 9.53 -14.53
C ILE A 207 8.98 9.09 -14.61
N VAL A 208 9.29 8.19 -15.54
CA VAL A 208 10.61 7.57 -15.72
C VAL A 208 11.30 8.18 -16.93
N TRP A 209 12.57 8.55 -16.77
CA TRP A 209 13.41 9.02 -17.86
C TRP A 209 13.73 7.90 -18.86
N ASP A 210 13.43 8.11 -20.14
CA ASP A 210 13.87 7.22 -21.22
C ASP A 210 15.14 7.78 -21.88
N PRO A 211 16.32 7.16 -21.66
CA PRO A 211 17.58 7.65 -22.22
C PRO A 211 17.65 7.55 -23.75
N ARG A 212 16.76 6.78 -24.39
CA ARG A 212 16.71 6.66 -25.85
C ARG A 212 16.01 7.84 -26.50
N LEU A 213 15.02 8.40 -25.80
CA LEU A 213 14.21 9.53 -26.27
C LEU A 213 14.75 10.87 -25.75
N GLY A 214 15.64 10.85 -24.76
CA GLY A 214 16.11 12.08 -24.10
C GLY A 214 14.96 12.82 -23.42
N ALA A 215 13.94 12.08 -22.96
CA ALA A 215 12.72 12.62 -22.39
C ALA A 215 12.14 11.67 -21.34
N TYR A 216 11.28 12.18 -20.46
CA TYR A 216 10.47 11.36 -19.55
C TYR A 216 9.34 10.65 -20.31
N ASN A 217 8.90 9.48 -19.83
CA ASN A 217 7.81 8.73 -20.41
C ASN A 217 6.52 9.58 -20.44
N ALA A 218 5.98 9.74 -21.65
CA ALA A 218 4.89 10.66 -21.94
C ALA A 218 3.55 10.25 -21.35
#